data_AF-A0A937JSQ9-F1
#
_entry.id   AF-A0A937JSQ9-F1
#
_cell.length_a   1.000
_cell.length_b   1.000
_cell.length_c   1.000
_cell.angle_alpha   90.00
_cell.angle_beta   90.00
_cell.angle_gamma   90.00
#
_symmetry.space_group_name_H-M   'P 1'
#
loop_
_entity.id
_entity.type
_entity.pdbx_description
1 polymer ?
#
loop_
_entity_poly.entity_id
_entity_poly.type
_entity_poly.pdbx_seq_one_letter_code
_entity_poly.pdbx_strand_id
1 'polypeptide(L)'
;MKRDRSAMEDDLRAEYDLKSLRVRRLGSGRRSFGETTVRLDPDVAAMLPDADAVNEALRFLIRGMHNHQALIPKPQASNSNAPDG
;
A
#
# COMPACT_ATOMS: atom_id res chain seq x y z
N MET A 1 -17.26 30.84 33.61
CA MET A 1 -17.24 30.44 32.19
C MET A 1 -18.31 29.38 31.96
N LYS A 2 -19.36 29.71 31.21
CA LYS A 2 -20.45 28.78 30.90
C LYS A 2 -19.99 27.89 29.74
N ARG A 3 -20.10 26.56 29.89
CA ARG A 3 -19.92 25.61 28.79
C ARG A 3 -21.25 25.53 28.05
N ASP A 4 -21.40 26.29 26.98
CA ASP A 4 -22.48 26.07 26.03
C ASP A 4 -22.17 24.80 25.24
N ARG A 5 -22.52 23.65 25.84
CA ARG A 5 -22.72 22.43 25.08
C ARG A 5 -24.06 22.61 24.39
N SER A 6 -24.07 23.38 23.31
CA SER A 6 -25.18 23.41 22.38
C SER A 6 -25.31 21.98 21.84
N ALA A 7 -26.18 21.22 22.49
CA ALA A 7 -26.93 20.18 21.81
C ALA A 7 -27.75 20.90 20.75
N MET A 8 -27.10 21.28 19.65
CA MET A 8 -27.81 21.57 18.42
C MET A 8 -28.45 20.24 18.07
N GLU A 9 -29.76 20.13 18.31
CA GLU A 9 -30.53 19.01 17.84
C GLU A 9 -30.25 18.87 16.34
N ASP A 10 -29.88 17.67 15.95
CA ASP A 10 -29.52 17.36 14.58
C ASP A 10 -30.82 17.38 13.77
N ASP A 11 -31.11 18.52 13.12
CA ASP A 11 -32.33 18.73 12.31
C ASP A 11 -32.40 17.81 11.08
N LEU A 12 -31.39 16.94 10.87
CA LEU A 12 -31.37 15.95 9.81
C LEU A 12 -32.40 14.85 10.05
N ARG A 13 -33.14 14.48 9.00
CA ARG A 13 -34.01 13.30 9.03
C ARG A 13 -33.17 12.06 9.32
N ALA A 14 -33.74 11.05 9.99
CA ALA A 14 -33.02 9.83 10.39
C ALA A 14 -32.33 9.09 9.23
N GLU A 15 -32.81 9.28 8.00
CA GLU A 15 -32.22 8.75 6.76
C GLU A 15 -30.83 9.36 6.44
N TYR A 16 -30.51 10.53 7.01
CA TYR A 16 -29.27 11.27 6.78
C TYR A 16 -28.35 11.24 8.03
N ASP A 17 -28.18 10.06 8.66
CA ASP A 17 -27.17 9.89 9.72
C ASP A 17 -25.75 9.80 9.14
N LEU A 18 -25.05 10.93 9.16
CA LEU A 18 -23.69 11.04 8.63
C LEU A 18 -22.61 10.60 9.63
N LYS A 19 -22.96 10.21 10.86
CA LYS A 19 -21.98 9.88 11.92
C LYS A 19 -21.18 8.61 11.63
N SER A 20 -21.72 7.72 10.80
CA SER A 20 -21.07 6.47 10.38
C SER A 20 -20.14 6.63 9.19
N LEU A 21 -20.18 7.79 8.50
CA LEU A 21 -19.42 8.00 7.28
C LEU A 21 -17.95 8.34 7.59
N ARG A 22 -17.04 7.65 6.90
CA ARG A 22 -15.61 7.97 6.95
C ARG A 22 -15.36 9.27 6.17
N VAL A 23 -14.93 10.32 6.85
CA VAL A 23 -14.65 11.63 6.22
C VAL A 23 -13.42 11.51 5.31
N ARG A 24 -13.58 11.82 4.02
CA ARG A 24 -12.49 11.93 3.03
C ARG A 24 -12.15 13.40 2.78
N ARG A 25 -10.86 13.72 2.74
CA ARG A 25 -10.39 15.03 2.28
C ARG A 25 -10.44 15.08 0.74
N LEU A 26 -11.35 15.87 0.18
CA LEU A 26 -11.52 16.07 -1.26
C LEU A 26 -10.56 17.17 -1.75
N GLY A 27 -9.81 16.93 -2.84
CA GLY A 27 -8.93 17.93 -3.44
C GLY A 27 -8.04 17.38 -4.57
N SER A 28 -7.59 18.26 -5.45
CA SER A 28 -6.63 17.93 -6.51
C SER A 28 -5.34 17.36 -5.90
N GLY A 29 -4.84 16.26 -6.46
CA GLY A 29 -3.64 15.56 -5.97
C GLY A 29 -3.87 14.57 -4.82
N ARG A 30 -5.10 14.39 -4.30
CA ARG A 30 -5.41 13.42 -3.23
C ARG A 30 -6.41 12.36 -3.70
N ARG A 31 -6.02 11.65 -4.76
CA ARG A 31 -6.86 10.63 -5.43
C ARG A 31 -6.73 9.23 -4.83
N SER A 32 -5.64 8.90 -4.16
CA SER A 32 -5.41 7.57 -3.55
C SER A 32 -5.30 7.65 -2.02
N PHE A 33 -5.55 6.52 -1.34
CA PHE A 33 -5.50 6.34 0.12
C PHE A 33 -4.06 6.41 0.71
N GLY A 34 -3.09 6.96 -0.02
CA GLY A 34 -1.69 7.03 0.41
C GLY A 34 -0.87 5.78 0.10
N GLU A 35 -1.48 4.73 -0.46
CA GLU A 35 -0.77 3.53 -0.91
C GLU A 35 -0.60 3.47 -2.42
N THR A 36 0.58 3.02 -2.84
CA THR A 36 0.89 2.64 -4.22
C THR A 36 -0.03 1.48 -4.60
N THR A 37 -0.97 1.73 -5.51
CA THR A 37 -1.87 0.68 -6.01
C THR A 37 -1.15 -0.10 -7.11
N VAL A 38 -1.05 -1.42 -6.95
CA VAL A 38 -0.52 -2.34 -7.96
C VAL A 38 -1.70 -3.08 -8.57
N ARG A 39 -1.82 -3.05 -9.90
CA ARG A 39 -2.84 -3.81 -10.62
C ARG A 39 -2.30 -5.22 -10.86
N LEU A 40 -3.11 -6.22 -10.50
CA LEU A 40 -2.86 -7.62 -10.80
C LEU A 40 -3.56 -8.02 -12.10
N ASP A 41 -3.01 -9.00 -12.80
CA ASP A 41 -3.68 -9.62 -13.93
C ASP A 41 -4.85 -10.52 -13.45
N PRO A 42 -5.88 -10.75 -14.30
CA PRO A 42 -7.12 -11.40 -13.89
C PRO A 42 -6.94 -12.83 -13.38
N ASP A 43 -5.98 -13.56 -13.93
CA ASP A 43 -5.59 -14.91 -13.52
C ASP A 43 -4.93 -14.91 -12.13
N VAL A 44 -4.03 -13.96 -11.89
CA VAL A 44 -3.36 -13.80 -10.58
C VAL A 44 -4.36 -13.37 -9.52
N ALA A 45 -5.26 -12.43 -9.83
CA ALA A 45 -6.32 -12.00 -8.93
C ALA A 45 -7.32 -13.11 -8.60
N ALA A 46 -7.55 -14.06 -9.53
CA ALA A 46 -8.39 -15.22 -9.28
C ALA A 46 -7.71 -16.24 -8.34
N MET A 47 -6.38 -16.35 -8.37
CA MET A 47 -5.62 -17.23 -7.48
C MET A 47 -5.30 -16.61 -6.12
N LEU A 48 -5.10 -15.29 -6.06
CA LEU A 48 -4.77 -14.53 -4.86
C LEU A 48 -5.85 -13.46 -4.63
N PRO A 49 -6.99 -13.84 -4.02
CA PRO A 49 -8.18 -13.01 -3.97
C PRO A 49 -8.09 -11.83 -2.99
N ASP A 50 -7.15 -11.85 -2.05
CA ASP A 50 -6.97 -10.82 -1.05
C ASP A 50 -5.53 -10.28 -1.00
N ALA A 51 -5.39 -9.09 -0.41
CA ALA A 51 -4.08 -8.43 -0.31
C ALA A 51 -3.11 -9.15 0.63
N ASP A 52 -3.61 -9.86 1.64
CA ASP A 52 -2.77 -10.57 2.61
C ASP A 52 -2.10 -11.79 1.96
N ALA A 53 -2.82 -12.56 1.16
CA ALA A 53 -2.35 -13.69 0.37
C ALA A 53 -1.28 -13.26 -0.64
N VAL A 54 -1.51 -12.15 -1.35
CA VAL A 54 -0.51 -11.57 -2.26
C VAL A 54 0.76 -11.18 -1.50
N ASN A 55 0.61 -10.49 -0.38
CA ASN A 55 1.74 -10.02 0.41
C ASN A 55 2.54 -11.18 1.01
N GLU A 56 1.89 -12.21 1.53
CA GLU A 56 2.55 -13.40 2.07
C GLU A 56 3.28 -14.21 0.99
N ALA A 57 2.67 -14.39 -0.20
CA ALA A 57 3.33 -15.04 -1.32
C ALA A 57 4.60 -14.31 -1.75
N LEU A 58 4.54 -12.98 -1.89
CA LEU A 58 5.70 -12.17 -2.24
C LEU A 58 6.78 -12.20 -1.15
N ARG A 59 6.40 -12.14 0.13
CA ARG A 59 7.34 -12.29 1.26
C ARG A 59 8.03 -13.64 1.25
N PHE A 60 7.30 -14.72 0.96
CA PHE A 60 7.87 -16.05 0.83
C PHE A 60 8.93 -16.10 -0.29
N LEU A 61 8.60 -15.57 -1.47
CA LEU A 61 9.53 -15.49 -2.59
C LEU A 61 10.79 -14.69 -2.23
N ILE A 62 10.61 -13.52 -1.60
CA ILE A 62 11.72 -12.69 -1.14
C ILE A 62 12.63 -13.49 -0.19
N ARG A 63 12.08 -14.18 0.82
CA ARG A 63 12.86 -15.01 1.75
C ARG A 63 13.63 -16.13 1.02
N GLY A 64 12.97 -16.83 0.09
CA GLY A 64 13.60 -17.86 -0.73
C GLY A 64 14.77 -17.32 -1.56
N MET A 65 14.60 -16.15 -2.17
CA MET A 65 15.66 -15.49 -2.93
C MET A 65 16.85 -15.07 -2.05
N HIS A 66 16.62 -14.54 -0.85
CA HIS A 66 17.70 -14.16 0.06
C HIS A 66 18.54 -15.38 0.50
N ASN A 67 17.87 -16.51 0.78
CA ASN A 67 18.54 -17.76 1.12
C ASN A 67 19.37 -18.30 -0.05
N HIS A 68 18.92 -18.10 -1.29
CA HIS A 68 19.66 -18.50 -2.48
C HIS A 68 20.80 -17.51 -2.84
N GLN A 69 20.64 -16.23 -2.52
CA GLN A 69 21.66 -15.19 -2.76
C GLN A 69 22.86 -15.32 -1.83
N ALA A 70 22.69 -15.94 -0.65
CA ALA A 70 23.82 -16.35 0.20
C ALA A 70 24.73 -17.41 -0.48
N LEU A 71 24.26 -18.10 -1.52
CA LEU A 71 25.04 -19.04 -2.33
C LEU A 71 25.57 -18.46 -3.66
N ILE A 72 25.18 -17.24 -4.05
CA ILE A 72 25.68 -16.63 -5.28
C ILE A 72 26.82 -15.69 -4.88
N PRO A 73 28.10 -16.01 -5.17
CA PRO A 73 29.17 -15.06 -4.97
C PRO A 73 28.85 -13.87 -5.87
N LYS A 74 28.65 -12.71 -5.25
CA LYS A 74 28.45 -11.43 -5.94
C LYS A 74 29.54 -11.33 -7.00
N PRO A 75 29.22 -11.24 -8.31
CA PRO A 75 30.26 -11.03 -9.31
C PRO A 75 30.92 -9.71 -8.93
N GLN A 76 32.16 -9.79 -8.46
CA GLN A 76 32.96 -8.59 -8.25
C GLN A 76 33.03 -7.93 -9.61
N ALA A 77 32.46 -6.73 -9.72
CA ALA A 77 32.68 -5.87 -10.85
C ALA A 77 34.17 -5.59 -10.89
N SER A 78 34.92 -6.39 -11.65
CA SER A 78 36.27 -6.09 -12.05
C SER A 78 36.18 -4.94 -13.02
N ASN A 79 36.31 -3.73 -12.50
CA ASN A 79 36.50 -2.55 -13.31
C ASN A 79 37.93 -2.62 -13.89
N SER A 80 38.11 -3.41 -14.96
CA SER A 80 39.28 -3.30 -15.81
C SER A 80 39.12 -2.04 -16.66
N ASN A 81 39.71 -0.94 -16.19
CA ASN A 81 39.83 0.26 -17.00
C ASN A 81 41.12 0.18 -17.82
N ALA A 82 40.92 -0.09 -19.11
CA ALA A 82 41.63 0.33 -20.32
C ALA A 82 43.16 0.10 -20.51
N PRO A 83 43.59 -0.21 -21.75
CA PRO A 83 44.98 -0.32 -22.16
C PRO A 83 45.56 1.06 -22.49
N ASP A 84 46.82 1.29 -22.15
CA ASP A 84 47.65 2.30 -22.82
C ASP A 84 49.11 1.84 -22.78
N GLY A 85 49.71 1.68 -23.96
CA GLY A 85 51.08 1.19 -24.18
C GLY A 85 51.27 0.50 -25.52
#